data_AF-A0A2P4T4R8-F1
#
_entry.id   AF-A0A2P4T4R8-F1
#
_cell.length_a   1.000
_cell.length_b   1.000
_cell.length_c   1.000
_cell.angle_alpha   90.00
_cell.angle_beta   90.00
_cell.angle_gamma   90.00
#
_symmetry.space_group_name_H-M   'P 1'
#
loop_
_entity.id
_entity.type
_entity.pdbx_description
1 polymer ?
#
loop_
_entity_poly.entity_id
_entity_poly.type
_entity_poly.pdbx_seq_one_letter_code
_entity_poly.pdbx_strand_id
1 'polypeptide(L)'
;GQGRSSASPTMMGNTVFLSFAFYSTILILKMYVVAIITGQVRLRKKAFANPEDALRNGGLQYYREDPDVERCRRRSERTSFHKNKQLELQQRRCAEVWGLCNEHTPAGWEPGGKEQPISLHRAHRNDMENIFPFLFLGAVYSLLEPSPAVARIHFFIFCVGRIVHTVAYLLKLKAPTRSVAYSVAQLPCFSMALQILLAAAPYW
;
A
#
# COMPACT_ATOMS: atom_id res chain seq x y z
N GLY A 1 53.18 -11.14 25.92
CA GLY A 1 52.04 -10.36 25.38
C GLY A 1 50.80 -11.19 25.46
N GLN A 2 49.84 -10.83 26.32
CA GLN A 2 48.52 -11.44 26.37
C GLN A 2 47.56 -10.54 25.59
N GLY A 3 47.12 -11.01 24.43
CA GLY A 3 46.05 -10.37 23.66
C GLY A 3 44.71 -10.61 24.36
N ARG A 4 44.28 -9.67 25.20
CA ARG A 4 42.87 -9.56 25.56
C ARG A 4 42.10 -9.12 24.32
N SER A 5 41.42 -10.06 23.67
CA SER A 5 40.26 -9.75 22.83
C SER A 5 39.18 -9.18 23.74
N SER A 6 39.23 -7.87 23.99
CA SER A 6 38.17 -7.14 24.67
C SER A 6 36.95 -7.14 23.77
N ALA A 7 36.00 -8.02 24.09
CA ALA A 7 34.68 -8.09 23.50
C ALA A 7 34.07 -6.68 23.42
N SER A 8 33.82 -6.21 22.20
CA SER A 8 32.93 -5.07 22.01
C SER A 8 31.56 -5.46 22.59
N PRO A 9 30.91 -4.62 23.42
CA PRO A 9 29.56 -4.87 23.92
C PRO A 9 28.62 -4.68 22.72
N THR A 10 28.54 -5.72 21.91
CA THR A 10 28.00 -5.64 20.56
C THR A 10 26.52 -5.92 20.66
N MET A 11 25.69 -4.99 20.21
CA MET A 11 24.25 -5.15 19.95
C MET A 11 23.87 -6.51 19.31
N MET A 12 24.83 -7.20 18.69
CA MET A 12 24.75 -8.57 18.17
C MET A 12 24.58 -9.66 19.25
N GLY A 13 24.65 -9.35 20.54
CA GLY A 13 24.36 -10.31 21.62
C GLY A 13 22.85 -10.56 21.85
N ASN A 14 21.98 -9.64 21.38
CA ASN A 14 20.54 -9.77 21.57
C ASN A 14 19.94 -10.70 20.50
N THR A 15 19.61 -11.93 20.92
CA THR A 15 19.03 -12.96 20.05
C THR A 15 17.68 -12.56 19.43
N VAL A 16 16.94 -11.66 20.07
CA VAL A 16 15.68 -11.09 19.54
C VAL A 16 15.99 -10.13 18.40
N PHE A 17 16.92 -9.20 18.61
CA PHE A 17 17.31 -8.22 17.61
C PHE A 17 17.91 -8.87 16.35
N LEU A 18 18.75 -9.90 16.52
CA LEU A 18 19.26 -10.69 15.39
C LEU A 18 18.14 -11.36 14.59
N SER A 19 17.16 -11.94 15.29
CA SER A 19 15.99 -12.55 14.64
C SER A 19 15.19 -11.49 13.88
N PHE A 20 14.97 -10.32 14.48
CA PHE A 20 14.31 -9.18 13.83
C PHE A 20 15.06 -8.71 12.59
N ALA A 21 16.39 -8.54 12.65
CA ALA A 21 17.22 -8.11 11.53
C ALA A 21 17.16 -9.10 10.35
N PHE A 22 17.15 -10.40 10.64
CA PHE A 22 17.01 -11.44 9.63
C PHE A 22 15.66 -11.37 8.90
N TYR A 23 14.54 -11.37 9.64
CA TYR A 23 13.21 -11.33 9.03
C TYR A 23 12.90 -10.00 8.36
N SER A 24 13.36 -8.87 8.90
CA SER A 24 13.19 -7.55 8.29
C SER A 24 13.92 -7.46 6.95
N THR A 25 15.13 -7.99 6.85
CA THR A 25 15.89 -8.01 5.59
C THR A 25 15.19 -8.84 4.52
N ILE A 26 14.64 -10.00 4.88
CA ILE A 26 13.83 -10.83 3.95
C ILE A 26 12.60 -10.06 3.46
N LEU A 27 11.90 -9.35 4.35
CA LEU A 27 10.72 -8.56 4.00
C LEU A 27 11.06 -7.37 3.08
N ILE A 28 12.17 -6.68 3.36
CA ILE A 28 12.66 -5.58 2.51
C ILE A 28 13.08 -6.14 1.14
N LEU A 29 13.77 -7.27 1.10
CA LEU A 29 14.15 -7.91 -0.16
C LEU A 29 12.92 -8.30 -0.99
N LYS A 30 11.88 -8.87 -0.36
CA LYS A 30 10.58 -9.13 -1.00
C LYS A 30 10.00 -7.85 -1.62
N MET A 31 10.12 -6.71 -0.94
CA MET A 31 9.65 -5.42 -1.46
C MET A 31 10.38 -4.99 -2.72
N TYR A 32 11.71 -5.09 -2.72
CA TYR A 32 12.49 -4.82 -3.92
C TYR A 32 12.09 -5.74 -5.08
N VAL A 33 11.89 -7.03 -4.82
CA VAL A 33 11.46 -7.99 -5.85
C VAL A 33 10.09 -7.60 -6.42
N VAL A 34 9.11 -7.28 -5.57
CA VAL A 34 7.78 -6.84 -6.02
C VAL A 34 7.88 -5.55 -6.82
N ALA A 35 8.67 -4.56 -6.38
CA ALA A 35 8.87 -3.30 -7.10
C ALA A 35 9.52 -3.51 -8.48
N ILE A 36 10.52 -4.39 -8.59
CA ILE A 36 11.16 -4.72 -9.87
C ILE A 36 10.16 -5.41 -10.81
N ILE A 37 9.45 -6.45 -10.34
CA ILE A 37 8.39 -7.11 -11.11
C ILE A 37 7.36 -6.07 -11.56
N THR A 38 7.07 -5.07 -10.72
CA THR A 38 6.19 -3.95 -11.04
C THR A 38 6.65 -3.11 -12.20
N GLY A 39 7.91 -2.69 -12.18
CA GLY A 39 8.50 -1.97 -13.31
C GLY A 39 8.45 -2.79 -14.59
N GLN A 40 8.86 -4.06 -14.53
CA GLN A 40 8.93 -4.93 -15.71
C GLN A 40 7.56 -5.20 -16.33
N VAL A 41 6.53 -5.43 -15.52
CA VAL A 41 5.16 -5.65 -16.02
C VAL A 41 4.59 -4.39 -16.67
N ARG A 42 4.88 -3.20 -16.13
CA ARG A 42 4.47 -1.92 -16.72
C ARG A 42 5.10 -1.69 -18.09
N LEU A 43 6.40 -1.96 -18.21
CA LEU A 43 7.14 -1.84 -19.46
C LEU A 43 6.62 -2.84 -20.51
N ARG A 44 6.46 -4.12 -20.15
CA ARG A 44 5.93 -5.14 -21.08
C ARG A 44 4.51 -4.86 -21.55
N LYS A 45 3.65 -4.37 -20.65
CA LYS A 45 2.25 -4.05 -20.98
C LYS A 45 2.07 -2.65 -21.59
N LYS A 46 3.15 -1.89 -21.76
CA LYS A 46 3.14 -0.49 -22.18
C LYS A 46 2.05 0.31 -21.47
N ALA A 47 1.98 0.18 -20.15
CA ALA A 47 0.98 0.81 -19.32
C ALA A 47 1.67 1.84 -18.43
N PHE A 48 1.79 3.07 -18.95
CA PHE A 48 2.50 4.15 -18.31
C PHE A 48 1.52 5.11 -17.62
N ALA A 49 1.85 5.51 -16.40
CA ALA A 49 1.04 6.46 -15.62
C ALA A 49 1.35 7.92 -15.97
N ASN A 50 2.40 8.15 -16.74
CA ASN A 50 3.02 9.44 -16.97
C ASN A 50 3.13 9.67 -18.49
N PRO A 51 2.69 10.82 -19.01
CA PRO A 51 2.64 11.03 -20.46
C PRO A 51 4.03 11.04 -21.10
N GLU A 52 5.05 11.58 -20.45
CA GLU A 52 6.44 11.59 -20.95
C GLU A 52 7.02 10.17 -21.09
N ASP A 53 6.68 9.25 -20.17
CA ASP A 53 7.11 7.86 -20.22
C ASP A 53 6.37 7.09 -21.33
N ALA A 54 5.10 7.44 -21.57
CA ALA A 54 4.34 6.89 -22.69
C ALA A 54 4.89 7.34 -24.03
N LEU A 55 5.22 8.63 -24.19
CA LEU A 55 5.84 9.19 -25.39
C LEU A 55 7.20 8.51 -25.69
N ARG A 56 8.07 8.38 -24.68
CA ARG A 56 9.37 7.73 -24.84
C ARG A 56 9.29 6.26 -25.24
N ASN A 57 8.22 5.56 -24.87
CA ASN A 57 8.07 4.12 -25.07
C ASN A 57 7.04 3.73 -26.16
N GLY A 58 6.71 4.65 -27.08
CA GLY A 58 5.93 4.34 -28.28
C GLY A 58 4.64 5.13 -28.49
N GLY A 59 4.37 6.17 -27.70
CA GLY A 59 3.32 7.17 -27.94
C GLY A 59 2.26 7.30 -26.84
N LEU A 60 1.54 8.43 -26.83
CA LEU A 60 0.47 8.77 -25.87
C LEU A 60 -0.66 7.73 -25.79
N GLN A 61 -0.83 6.89 -26.80
CA GLN A 61 -1.78 5.76 -26.79
C GLN A 61 -1.52 4.74 -25.65
N TYR A 62 -0.33 4.76 -25.05
CA TYR A 62 0.06 3.91 -23.92
C TYR A 62 -0.08 4.60 -22.55
N TYR A 63 -0.52 5.86 -22.54
CA TYR A 63 -0.89 6.59 -21.34
C TYR A 63 -2.21 6.02 -20.79
N ARG A 64 -2.18 5.59 -19.52
CA ARG A 64 -3.34 4.97 -18.88
C ARG A 64 -3.69 5.75 -17.62
N GLU A 65 -4.84 6.41 -17.63
CA GLU A 65 -5.36 7.11 -16.45
C GLU A 65 -5.78 6.11 -15.36
N ASP A 66 -5.41 6.38 -14.11
CA ASP A 66 -5.72 5.51 -12.99
C ASP A 66 -7.23 5.58 -12.66
N PRO A 67 -7.98 4.46 -12.67
CA PRO A 67 -9.41 4.46 -12.37
C PRO A 67 -9.74 4.99 -10.96
N ASP A 68 -8.81 4.92 -10.01
CA ASP A 68 -8.98 5.45 -8.66
C ASP A 68 -8.80 6.98 -8.64
N VAL A 69 -7.89 7.53 -9.45
CA VAL A 69 -7.77 8.98 -9.69
C VAL A 69 -9.00 9.49 -10.41
N GLU A 70 -9.48 8.77 -11.42
CA GLU A 70 -10.70 9.10 -12.14
C GLU A 70 -11.95 9.01 -11.24
N ARG A 71 -11.97 8.10 -10.28
CA ARG A 71 -13.04 8.04 -9.26
C ARG A 71 -12.96 9.21 -8.29
N CYS A 72 -11.76 9.60 -7.86
CA CYS A 72 -11.55 10.79 -7.03
C CYS A 72 -11.86 12.08 -7.78
N ARG A 73 -11.45 12.18 -9.05
CA ARG A 73 -11.79 13.26 -9.98
C ARG A 73 -13.30 13.30 -10.17
N ARG A 74 -13.96 12.19 -10.51
CA ARG A 74 -15.44 12.15 -10.58
C ARG A 74 -16.11 12.46 -9.26
N ARG A 75 -15.53 12.15 -8.10
CA ARG A 75 -16.06 12.60 -6.79
C ARG A 75 -15.88 14.10 -6.62
N SER A 76 -14.70 14.63 -6.94
CA SER A 76 -14.35 16.05 -6.91
C SER A 76 -15.23 16.86 -7.87
N GLU A 77 -15.40 16.36 -9.09
CA GLU A 77 -16.30 16.88 -10.11
C GLU A 77 -17.75 16.69 -9.72
N ARG A 78 -18.15 15.62 -9.03
CA ARG A 78 -19.52 15.49 -8.53
C ARG A 78 -19.80 16.47 -7.39
N THR A 79 -18.81 16.80 -6.56
CA THR A 79 -18.91 17.88 -5.57
C THR A 79 -18.88 19.26 -6.22
N SER A 80 -18.05 19.48 -7.24
CA SER A 80 -18.03 20.71 -8.03
C SER A 80 -19.28 20.86 -8.89
N PHE A 81 -19.85 19.75 -9.38
CA PHE A 81 -21.13 19.69 -10.09
C PHE A 81 -22.28 19.88 -9.12
N HIS A 82 -22.23 19.41 -7.87
CA HIS A 82 -23.25 19.76 -6.88
C HIS A 82 -23.17 21.24 -6.50
N LYS A 83 -21.96 21.80 -6.34
CA LYS A 83 -21.77 23.24 -6.14
C LYS A 83 -22.21 24.07 -7.35
N ASN A 84 -21.82 23.68 -8.57
CA ASN A 84 -22.22 24.33 -9.82
C ASN A 84 -23.68 24.11 -10.14
N LYS A 85 -24.30 22.97 -9.81
CA LYS A 85 -25.73 22.73 -9.97
C LYS A 85 -26.55 23.54 -8.97
N GLN A 86 -26.05 23.77 -7.75
CA GLN A 86 -26.65 24.72 -6.81
C GLN A 86 -26.56 26.16 -7.35
N LEU A 87 -25.39 26.56 -7.87
CA LEU A 87 -25.21 27.84 -8.55
C LEU A 87 -26.06 27.98 -9.83
N GLU A 88 -26.19 26.93 -10.64
CA GLU A 88 -27.04 26.87 -11.83
C GLU A 88 -28.52 26.85 -11.47
N LEU A 89 -28.96 26.21 -10.38
CA LEU A 89 -30.35 26.29 -9.91
C LEU A 89 -30.65 27.70 -9.39
N GLN A 90 -29.66 28.36 -8.78
CA GLN A 90 -29.74 29.75 -8.35
C GLN A 90 -29.74 30.72 -9.55
N GLN A 91 -28.98 30.42 -10.61
CA GLN A 91 -29.00 31.16 -11.88
C GLN A 91 -30.21 30.83 -12.76
N ARG A 92 -30.73 29.60 -12.74
CA ARG A 92 -31.97 29.19 -13.43
C ARG A 92 -33.19 29.82 -12.78
N ARG A 93 -33.24 29.98 -11.45
CA ARG A 93 -34.24 30.84 -10.78
C ARG A 93 -34.15 32.30 -11.22
N CYS A 94 -32.95 32.81 -11.52
CA CYS A 94 -32.78 34.15 -12.09
C CYS A 94 -33.09 34.21 -13.61
N ALA A 95 -32.89 33.11 -14.35
CA ALA A 95 -33.11 33.02 -15.79
C ALA A 95 -34.56 32.65 -16.15
N GLU A 96 -35.31 31.96 -15.29
CA GLU A 96 -36.78 31.76 -15.41
C GLU A 96 -37.52 33.10 -15.33
N VAL A 97 -36.99 34.09 -14.60
CA VAL A 97 -37.46 35.48 -14.61
C VAL A 97 -37.18 36.18 -15.95
N TRP A 98 -36.25 35.67 -16.76
CA TRP A 98 -35.72 36.31 -17.97
C TRP A 98 -35.72 35.42 -19.23
N GLY A 99 -36.68 34.48 -19.32
CA GLY A 99 -37.25 33.95 -20.56
C GLY A 99 -36.30 33.50 -21.69
N LEU A 100 -35.14 32.89 -21.42
CA LEU A 100 -34.26 32.38 -22.47
C LEU A 100 -33.90 30.91 -22.26
N CYS A 101 -34.41 30.07 -23.17
CA CYS A 101 -34.11 28.65 -23.25
C CYS A 101 -32.81 28.44 -24.05
N ASN A 102 -31.93 27.54 -23.61
CA ASN A 102 -30.97 26.93 -24.53
C ASN A 102 -30.64 25.49 -24.11
N GLU A 103 -31.05 24.55 -24.97
CA GLU A 103 -30.55 23.18 -24.99
C GLU A 103 -29.14 23.17 -25.60
N HIS A 104 -28.23 22.39 -25.02
CA HIS A 104 -27.30 21.52 -25.75
C HIS A 104 -26.58 20.61 -24.75
N THR A 105 -26.77 19.29 -24.90
CA THR A 105 -26.00 18.25 -24.17
C THR A 105 -25.12 17.51 -25.17
N PRO A 106 -23.80 17.40 -24.97
CA PRO A 106 -23.01 16.50 -25.80
C PRO A 106 -22.96 15.11 -25.16
N ALA A 107 -23.40 14.16 -25.99
CA ALA A 107 -22.87 12.83 -26.27
C ALA A 107 -22.22 12.03 -25.13
N GLY A 108 -22.81 10.85 -24.91
CA GLY A 108 -22.40 9.83 -23.97
C GLY A 108 -21.00 9.27 -24.21
N TRP A 109 -20.34 8.97 -23.10
CA TRP A 109 -19.14 8.16 -23.01
C TRP A 109 -19.54 6.71 -22.69
N GLU A 110 -19.22 5.78 -23.59
CA GLU A 110 -19.30 4.33 -23.37
C GLU A 110 -17.91 3.82 -22.97
N PRO A 111 -17.70 3.29 -21.74
CA PRO A 111 -16.41 2.72 -21.37
C PRO A 111 -16.28 1.29 -21.91
N GLY A 112 -15.72 1.18 -23.11
CA GLY A 112 -15.25 -0.09 -23.65
C GLY A 112 -14.00 -0.60 -22.92
N GLY A 113 -13.94 -1.92 -22.68
CA GLY A 113 -12.64 -2.63 -22.62
C GLY A 113 -12.20 -3.18 -21.26
N LYS A 114 -12.99 -4.11 -20.73
CA LYS A 114 -12.64 -5.31 -19.97
C LYS A 114 -11.12 -5.61 -19.86
N GLU A 115 -10.54 -5.26 -18.72
CA GLU A 115 -9.65 -6.09 -17.88
C GLU A 115 -8.98 -5.16 -16.88
N GLN A 116 -9.37 -5.26 -15.60
CA GLN A 116 -8.64 -4.61 -14.52
C GLN A 116 -7.26 -5.27 -14.45
N PRO A 117 -6.16 -4.60 -14.84
CA PRO A 117 -4.85 -5.11 -14.49
C PRO A 117 -4.79 -5.04 -12.97
N ILE A 118 -4.33 -6.12 -12.34
CA ILE A 118 -3.85 -6.10 -10.96
C ILE A 118 -3.08 -4.78 -10.76
N SER A 119 -3.64 -3.79 -10.04
CA SER A 119 -2.95 -2.52 -9.86
C SER A 119 -1.81 -2.79 -8.91
N LEU A 120 -0.67 -3.05 -9.52
CA LEU A 120 0.53 -3.43 -8.84
C LEU A 120 1.06 -2.30 -7.95
N HIS A 121 0.61 -1.06 -8.21
CA HIS A 121 0.69 0.07 -7.30
C HIS A 121 -0.08 -0.17 -5.99
N ARG A 122 -1.30 -0.73 -6.05
CA ARG A 122 -2.07 -1.11 -4.84
C ARG A 122 -1.37 -2.23 -4.07
N ALA A 123 -0.72 -3.17 -4.75
CA ALA A 123 0.06 -4.22 -4.09
C ALA A 123 1.23 -3.63 -3.30
N HIS A 124 2.03 -2.79 -3.96
CA HIS A 124 3.18 -2.13 -3.36
C HIS A 124 2.77 -1.19 -2.21
N ARG A 125 1.69 -0.43 -2.39
CA ARG A 125 1.11 0.42 -1.33
C ARG A 125 0.67 -0.38 -0.11
N ASN A 126 -0.07 -1.47 -0.33
CA ASN A 126 -0.51 -2.36 0.75
C ASN A 126 0.66 -3.07 1.44
N ASP A 127 1.78 -3.25 0.76
CA ASP A 127 3.02 -3.71 1.39
C ASP A 127 3.70 -2.62 2.21
N MET A 128 3.80 -1.38 1.73
CA MET A 128 4.34 -0.25 2.50
C MET A 128 3.53 0.05 3.76
N GLU A 129 2.20 0.10 3.64
CA GLU A 129 1.27 0.36 4.76
C GLU A 129 1.35 -0.70 5.86
N ASN A 130 1.95 -1.87 5.59
CA ASN A 130 2.07 -2.93 6.57
C ASN A 130 3.50 -3.21 7.05
N ILE A 131 4.48 -3.09 6.17
CA ILE A 131 5.88 -3.36 6.51
C ILE A 131 6.44 -2.24 7.39
N PHE A 132 6.10 -0.96 7.13
CA PHE A 132 6.61 0.14 7.95
C PHE A 132 6.15 0.08 9.41
N PRO A 133 4.86 -0.17 9.73
CA PRO A 133 4.44 -0.39 11.11
C PRO A 133 5.14 -1.58 11.75
N PHE A 134 5.34 -2.69 11.02
CA PHE A 134 6.05 -3.85 11.56
C PHE A 134 7.53 -3.57 11.84
N LEU A 135 8.23 -2.85 10.96
CA LEU A 135 9.63 -2.47 11.18
C LEU A 135 9.77 -1.58 12.41
N PHE A 136 8.85 -0.62 12.58
CA PHE A 136 8.84 0.26 13.75
C PHE A 136 8.51 -0.52 15.04
N LEU A 137 7.39 -1.24 15.07
CA LEU A 137 6.96 -2.02 16.23
C LEU A 137 7.97 -3.12 16.58
N GLY A 138 8.52 -3.82 15.59
CA GLY A 138 9.49 -4.88 15.80
C GLY A 138 10.83 -4.36 16.32
N ALA A 139 11.26 -3.16 15.91
CA ALA A 139 12.44 -2.53 16.47
C ALA A 139 12.23 -2.16 17.95
N VAL A 140 11.12 -1.50 18.28
CA VAL A 140 10.77 -1.15 19.67
C VAL A 140 10.58 -2.41 20.52
N TYR A 141 9.88 -3.41 20.00
CA TYR A 141 9.67 -4.68 20.68
C TYR A 141 10.98 -5.43 20.96
N SER A 142 11.97 -5.35 20.05
CA SER A 142 13.29 -5.94 20.27
C SER A 142 14.07 -5.27 21.41
N LEU A 143 13.78 -4.00 21.71
CA LEU A 143 14.39 -3.25 22.81
C LEU A 143 13.75 -3.57 24.17
N LEU A 144 12.54 -4.14 24.19
CA LEU A 144 11.83 -4.56 25.42
C LEU A 144 12.30 -5.92 25.96
N GLU A 145 13.34 -6.50 25.36
CA GLU A 145 13.89 -7.83 25.69
C GLU A 145 12.83 -8.93 25.97
N PRO A 146 11.85 -9.11 25.06
CA PRO A 146 10.83 -10.13 25.23
C PRO A 146 11.42 -11.54 25.09
N SER A 147 10.63 -12.55 25.47
CA SER A 147 11.01 -13.96 25.27
C SER A 147 11.42 -14.23 23.81
N PRO A 148 12.64 -14.73 23.54
CA PRO A 148 13.13 -14.97 22.19
C PRO A 148 12.27 -15.92 21.36
N ALA A 149 11.64 -16.90 22.00
CA ALA A 149 10.74 -17.83 21.33
C ALA A 149 9.49 -17.11 20.81
N VAL A 150 8.88 -16.26 21.65
CA VAL A 150 7.67 -15.51 21.30
C VAL A 150 7.98 -14.53 20.17
N ALA A 151 9.08 -13.77 20.26
CA ALA A 151 9.46 -12.83 19.22
C ALA A 151 9.70 -13.51 17.86
N ARG A 152 10.38 -14.67 17.84
CA ARG A 152 10.59 -15.44 16.61
C ARG A 152 9.26 -15.88 15.98
N ILE A 153 8.29 -16.32 16.79
CA ILE A 153 6.96 -16.70 16.30
C ILE A 153 6.25 -15.49 15.67
N HIS A 154 6.29 -14.32 16.32
CA HIS A 154 5.68 -13.09 15.78
C HIS A 154 6.27 -12.71 14.43
N PHE A 155 7.60 -12.69 14.33
CA PHE A 155 8.30 -12.35 13.09
C PHE A 155 8.07 -13.38 11.99
N PHE A 156 8.03 -14.67 12.33
CA PHE A 156 7.77 -15.75 11.39
C PHE A 156 6.35 -15.69 10.81
N ILE A 157 5.32 -15.59 11.67
CA ILE A 157 3.91 -15.51 11.24
C ILE A 157 3.71 -14.31 10.34
N PHE A 158 4.26 -13.15 10.71
CA PHE A 158 4.20 -11.95 9.89
C PHE A 158 4.88 -12.16 8.54
N CYS A 159 6.12 -12.68 8.54
CA CYS A 159 6.89 -12.92 7.31
C CYS A 159 6.15 -13.85 6.35
N VAL A 160 5.73 -15.03 6.82
CA VAL A 160 4.99 -16.01 6.00
C VAL A 160 3.67 -15.43 5.52
N GLY A 161 2.91 -14.77 6.39
CA GLY A 161 1.65 -14.10 6.02
C GLY A 161 1.85 -13.10 4.89
N ARG A 162 2.93 -12.31 4.90
CA ARG A 162 3.26 -11.35 3.83
C ARG A 162 3.75 -12.00 2.55
N ILE A 163 4.45 -13.13 2.63
CA ILE A 163 4.83 -13.90 1.44
C ILE A 163 3.57 -14.49 0.79
N VAL A 164 2.73 -15.17 1.58
CA VAL A 164 1.46 -15.75 1.11
C VAL A 164 0.53 -14.67 0.54
N HIS A 165 0.41 -13.52 1.19
CA HIS A 165 -0.39 -12.41 0.69
C HIS A 165 0.07 -11.95 -0.71
N THR A 166 1.38 -11.76 -0.92
CA THR A 166 1.92 -11.37 -2.23
C THR A 166 1.75 -12.48 -3.27
N VAL A 167 2.00 -13.75 -2.91
CA VAL A 167 1.79 -14.88 -3.82
C VAL A 167 0.32 -14.97 -4.23
N ALA A 168 -0.62 -14.86 -3.29
CA ALA A 168 -2.05 -14.87 -3.57
C ALA A 168 -2.48 -13.68 -4.44
N TYR A 169 -1.81 -12.54 -4.30
CA TYR A 169 -2.03 -11.36 -5.12
C TYR A 169 -1.53 -11.55 -6.56
N LEU A 170 -0.33 -12.10 -6.73
CA LEU A 170 0.29 -12.34 -8.04
C LEU A 170 -0.40 -13.47 -8.81
N LEU A 171 -0.77 -14.56 -8.13
CA LEU A 171 -1.41 -15.73 -8.73
C LEU A 171 -2.94 -15.59 -8.91
N LYS A 172 -3.51 -14.42 -8.59
CA LYS A 172 -4.97 -14.17 -8.63
C LYS A 172 -5.78 -15.29 -7.94
N LEU A 173 -5.33 -15.77 -6.79
CA LEU A 173 -6.01 -16.86 -6.08
C LEU A 173 -7.45 -16.45 -5.71
N LYS A 174 -8.36 -17.43 -5.72
CA LYS A 174 -9.77 -17.24 -5.39
C LYS A 174 -9.89 -16.63 -3.99
N ALA A 175 -10.81 -15.66 -3.85
CA ALA A 175 -11.20 -15.14 -2.54
C ALA A 175 -11.70 -16.30 -1.66
N PRO A 176 -11.42 -16.32 -0.34
CA PRO A 176 -10.99 -15.21 0.52
C PRO A 176 -9.48 -15.18 0.88
N THR A 177 -8.65 -15.99 0.23
CA THR A 177 -7.23 -16.24 0.60
C THR A 177 -6.42 -14.99 0.90
N ARG A 178 -6.55 -13.94 0.08
CA ARG A 178 -5.83 -12.67 0.26
C ARG A 178 -6.22 -11.93 1.54
N SER A 179 -7.52 -11.85 1.82
CA SER A 179 -8.03 -11.17 3.01
C SER A 179 -7.62 -11.92 4.27
N VAL A 180 -7.70 -13.25 4.24
CA VAL A 180 -7.31 -14.10 5.39
C VAL A 180 -5.81 -13.96 5.66
N ALA A 181 -4.96 -14.03 4.63
CA ALA A 181 -3.53 -13.83 4.78
C ALA A 181 -3.17 -12.45 5.36
N TYR A 182 -3.89 -11.41 4.95
CA TYR A 182 -3.75 -10.07 5.54
C TYR A 182 -4.13 -10.07 7.03
N SER A 183 -5.31 -10.59 7.37
CA SER A 183 -5.79 -10.62 8.76
C SER A 183 -4.84 -11.40 9.68
N VAL A 184 -4.36 -12.57 9.24
CA VAL A 184 -3.40 -13.37 9.99
C VAL A 184 -2.08 -12.62 10.20
N ALA A 185 -1.60 -11.90 9.18
CA ALA A 185 -0.38 -11.10 9.30
C ALA A 185 -0.54 -9.89 10.23
N GLN A 186 -1.75 -9.41 10.53
CA GLN A 186 -1.95 -8.32 11.49
C GLN A 186 -1.87 -8.78 12.96
N LEU A 187 -2.18 -10.05 13.25
CA LEU A 187 -2.22 -10.54 14.63
C LEU A 187 -0.91 -10.31 15.40
N PRO A 188 0.28 -10.58 14.82
CA PRO A 188 1.54 -10.26 15.48
C PRO A 188 1.75 -8.76 15.72
N CYS A 189 1.33 -7.90 14.78
CA CYS A 189 1.45 -6.45 14.94
C CYS A 189 0.59 -5.93 16.10
N PHE A 190 -0.66 -6.39 16.19
CA PHE A 190 -1.54 -6.06 17.32
C PHE A 190 -0.98 -6.55 18.65
N SER A 191 -0.47 -7.79 18.69
CA SER A 191 0.11 -8.35 19.91
C SER A 191 1.36 -7.59 20.37
N MET A 192 2.28 -7.27 19.45
CA MET A 192 3.47 -6.47 19.78
C MET A 192 3.09 -5.07 20.26
N ALA A 193 2.15 -4.39 19.59
CA ALA A 193 1.68 -3.08 19.99
C ALA A 193 1.07 -3.10 21.40
N LEU A 194 0.26 -4.11 21.72
CA LEU A 194 -0.32 -4.28 23.05
C LEU A 194 0.76 -4.52 24.11
N GLN A 195 1.74 -5.39 23.82
CA GLN A 195 2.85 -5.66 24.75
C GLN A 195 3.69 -4.40 25.00
N ILE A 196 3.99 -3.62 23.96
CA ILE A 196 4.68 -2.33 24.10
C ILE A 196 3.87 -1.37 24.97
N LEU A 197 2.55 -1.27 24.71
CA LEU A 197 1.68 -0.36 25.46
C LEU A 197 1.59 -0.76 26.94
N LEU A 198 1.44 -2.05 27.23
CA LEU A 198 1.39 -2.55 28.60
C LEU A 198 2.73 -2.39 29.33
N ALA A 199 3.86 -2.50 28.62
CA ALA A 199 5.18 -2.21 29.18
C ALA A 199 5.40 -0.71 29.45
N ALA A 200 4.81 0.16 28.62
CA ALA A 200 4.92 1.62 28.77
C ALA A 200 3.93 2.20 29.79
N ALA A 201 2.78 1.56 30.00
CA ALA A 201 1.71 2.04 30.88
C ALA A 201 2.14 2.36 32.33
N PRO A 202 3.05 1.61 32.99
CA PRO A 202 3.50 1.94 34.34
C PRO A 202 4.35 3.22 34.45
N TYR A 203 4.82 3.76 33.31
CA TYR A 203 5.63 4.98 33.26
C TYR A 203 4.80 6.25 33.02
N TRP A 204 3.47 6.12 33.01
CA TRP A 204 2.51 7.20 32.83
C TRP A 204 1.52 7.24 34.00
#